data_AF-A0A7X6R1D8-F1
#
_entry.id   AF-A0A7X6R1D8-F1
#
_cell.length_a   1.000
_cell.length_b   1.000
_cell.length_c   1.000
_cell.angle_alpha   90.00
_cell.angle_beta   90.00
_cell.angle_gamma   90.00
#
_symmetry.space_group_name_H-M   'P 1'
#
loop_
_entity.id
_entity.type
_entity.pdbx_description
1 polymer ?
#
loop_
_entity_poly.entity_id
_entity_poly.type
_entity_poly.pdbx_seq_one_letter_code
_entity_poly.pdbx_strand_id
1 'polypeptide(L)'
;MNESPSRHSPELKMLYQAVADRHLQHDNLLWQVPAVSLTAQAFLFSISMGAGNDAVARIASSLLALNVSVISIMLMASHRLAARKDVLWLERFEQNELAVGTWGAHGTAFETQQDIADLDAGWVGNLIPMRQMFTVWIVGLACFGLAAVFMILRTLVGLAR
;
A
#
# COMPACT_ATOMS: atom_id res chain seq x y z
N MET A 1 15.69 18.91 47.00
CA MET A 1 14.76 19.55 46.05
C MET A 1 14.83 18.73 44.77
N ASN A 2 14.01 17.69 44.66
CA ASN A 2 14.00 16.79 43.49
C ASN A 2 13.18 17.50 42.41
N GLU A 3 13.86 18.15 41.48
CA GLU A 3 13.22 18.61 40.26
C GLU A 3 12.78 17.35 39.50
N SER A 4 11.48 17.05 39.48
CA SER A 4 10.98 16.11 38.50
C SER A 4 11.24 16.76 37.14
N PRO A 5 12.06 16.18 36.25
CA PRO A 5 12.25 16.78 34.94
C PRO A 5 10.87 16.86 34.32
N SER A 6 10.43 18.07 33.97
CA SER A 6 9.21 18.31 33.22
C SER A 6 9.24 17.37 32.02
N ARG A 7 8.51 16.24 32.09
CA ARG A 7 8.53 15.10 31.16
C ARG A 7 8.05 15.44 29.74
N HIS A 8 8.00 16.72 29.39
CA HIS A 8 7.57 17.28 28.12
C HIS A 8 8.74 18.11 27.59
N SER A 9 9.87 17.47 27.34
CA SER A 9 11.03 18.14 26.78
C SER A 9 10.72 18.58 25.34
N PRO A 10 11.21 19.74 24.88
CA PRO A 10 11.06 20.17 23.48
C PRO A 10 11.61 19.11 22.49
N GLU A 11 12.58 18.31 22.92
CA GLU A 11 13.13 17.17 22.16
C GLU A 11 12.09 16.09 21.88
N LEU A 12 11.24 15.73 22.85
CA LEU A 12 10.19 14.74 22.66
C LEU A 12 9.16 15.23 21.63
N LYS A 13 8.80 16.52 21.70
CA LYS A 13 7.90 17.14 20.72
C LYS A 13 8.53 17.14 19.32
N MET A 14 9.83 17.43 19.21
CA MET A 14 10.56 17.36 17.93
C MET A 14 10.60 15.92 17.38
N LEU A 15 10.83 14.92 18.23
CA LEU A 15 10.82 13.51 17.81
C LEU A 15 9.43 13.09 17.31
N TYR A 16 8.37 13.42 18.05
CA TYR A 16 7.00 13.15 17.62
C TYR A 16 6.66 13.85 16.31
N GLN A 17 7.06 15.11 16.15
CA GLN A 17 6.87 15.84 14.90
C GLN A 17 7.62 15.18 13.74
N ALA A 18 8.88 14.79 13.94
CA ALA A 18 9.67 14.11 12.90
C ALA A 18 9.05 12.77 12.47
N VAL A 19 8.50 12.02 13.42
CA VAL A 19 7.77 10.77 13.14
C VAL A 19 6.49 11.04 12.36
N ALA A 20 5.71 12.05 12.75
CA ALA A 20 4.50 12.46 12.04
C ALA A 20 4.80 12.95 10.61
N ASP A 21 5.83 13.78 10.43
CA ASP A 21 6.26 14.29 9.13
C ASP A 21 6.68 13.14 8.20
N ARG A 22 7.42 12.15 8.74
CA ARG A 22 7.80 10.94 7.99
C ARG A 22 6.58 10.14 7.55
N HIS A 23 5.58 9.99 8.42
CA HIS A 23 4.34 9.30 8.09
C HIS A 23 3.55 10.02 6.99
N LEU A 24 3.41 11.34 7.10
CA LEU A 24 2.77 12.16 6.06
C LEU A 24 3.48 12.06 4.71
N GLN A 25 4.82 12.07 4.70
CA GLN A 25 5.59 11.88 3.47
C GLN A 25 5.36 10.48 2.87
N HIS A 26 5.30 9.46 3.71
CA HIS A 26 5.03 8.09 3.28
C HIS A 26 3.64 7.95 2.66
N ASP A 27 2.62 8.52 3.28
CA ASP A 27 1.23 8.46 2.81
C ASP A 27 1.06 9.20 1.48
N ASN A 28 1.71 10.35 1.31
CA ASN A 28 1.72 11.09 0.04
C ASN A 28 2.26 10.25 -1.12
N LEU A 29 3.30 9.44 -0.89
CA LEU A 29 3.84 8.53 -1.90
C LEU A 29 2.90 7.34 -2.13
N LEU A 30 2.29 6.82 -1.06
CA LEU A 30 1.39 5.67 -1.12
C LEU A 30 0.18 5.94 -2.01
N TRP A 31 -0.39 7.15 -1.97
CA TRP A 31 -1.51 7.54 -2.84
C TRP A 31 -1.14 7.69 -4.32
N GLN A 32 0.15 7.87 -4.66
CA GLN A 32 0.60 8.01 -6.05
C GLN A 32 0.85 6.67 -6.74
N VAL A 33 1.30 5.65 -6.00
CA VAL A 33 1.61 4.31 -6.53
C VAL A 33 0.44 3.70 -7.32
N PRO A 34 -0.83 3.80 -6.85
CA PRO A 34 -1.98 3.31 -7.60
C PRO A 34 -2.13 3.91 -9.00
N ALA A 35 -2.06 5.24 -9.09
CA ALA A 35 -2.28 5.94 -10.35
C ALA A 35 -1.17 5.59 -11.36
N VAL A 36 0.08 5.59 -10.92
CA VAL A 36 1.24 5.31 -11.79
C VAL A 36 1.23 3.86 -12.26
N SER A 37 0.97 2.90 -11.36
CA SER A 37 0.95 1.48 -11.71
C SER A 37 -0.20 1.14 -12.68
N LEU A 38 -1.41 1.65 -12.45
CA LEU A 38 -2.54 1.45 -13.37
C LEU A 38 -2.30 2.08 -14.74
N THR A 39 -1.70 3.28 -14.77
CA THR A 39 -1.36 3.95 -16.04
C THR A 39 -0.33 3.17 -16.82
N ALA A 40 0.74 2.70 -16.16
CA ALA A 40 1.76 1.87 -16.78
C ALA A 40 1.16 0.56 -17.34
N GLN A 41 0.29 -0.11 -16.57
CA GLN A 41 -0.41 -1.31 -17.03
C GLN A 41 -1.27 -1.02 -18.26
N ALA A 42 -2.12 0.00 -18.23
CA ALA A 42 -2.98 0.36 -19.35
C ALA A 42 -2.19 0.66 -20.63
N PHE A 43 -1.07 1.38 -20.51
CA PHE A 43 -0.18 1.68 -21.63
C PHE A 43 0.44 0.40 -22.23
N LEU A 44 1.01 -0.47 -21.40
CA LEU A 44 1.61 -1.72 -21.86
C LEU A 44 0.58 -2.67 -22.48
N PHE A 45 -0.62 -2.73 -21.91
CA PHE A 45 -1.70 -3.52 -22.46
C PHE A 45 -2.21 -2.99 -23.81
N SER A 46 -2.27 -1.67 -23.98
CA SER A 46 -2.60 -1.05 -25.27
C SER A 46 -1.64 -1.51 -26.38
N ILE A 47 -0.34 -1.55 -26.09
CA ILE A 47 0.67 -2.07 -27.03
C ILE A 47 0.46 -3.57 -27.29
N SER A 48 0.21 -4.37 -26.24
CA SER A 48 0.03 -5.82 -26.38
C SER A 48 -1.21 -6.21 -27.21
N MET A 49 -2.26 -5.38 -27.19
CA MET A 49 -3.54 -5.61 -27.84
C MET A 49 -3.67 -4.91 -29.21
N GLY A 50 -2.76 -3.99 -29.53
CA GLY A 50 -2.79 -3.23 -30.78
C GLY A 50 -2.83 -4.13 -32.02
N ALA A 51 -3.85 -3.95 -32.86
CA ALA A 51 -3.94 -4.60 -34.15
C ALA A 51 -2.87 -3.99 -35.07
N GLY A 52 -1.87 -4.79 -35.45
CA GLY A 52 -0.74 -4.36 -36.29
C GLY A 52 0.62 -4.36 -35.60
N ASN A 53 0.69 -4.62 -34.28
CA ASN A 53 1.98 -4.81 -33.62
C ASN A 53 2.55 -6.20 -33.88
N ASP A 54 3.85 -6.24 -34.18
CA ASP A 54 4.61 -7.46 -34.33
C ASP A 54 4.59 -8.30 -33.05
N ALA A 55 4.66 -9.63 -33.21
CA ALA A 55 4.60 -10.56 -32.09
C ALA A 55 5.65 -10.28 -31.01
N VAL A 56 6.84 -9.80 -31.40
CA VAL A 56 7.91 -9.39 -30.49
C VAL A 56 7.47 -8.22 -29.60
N ALA A 57 6.84 -7.19 -30.17
CA ALA A 57 6.35 -6.04 -29.40
C ALA A 57 5.25 -6.44 -28.41
N ARG A 58 4.38 -7.39 -28.79
CA ARG A 58 3.32 -7.92 -27.92
C ARG A 58 3.87 -8.74 -26.75
N ILE A 59 4.86 -9.59 -27.02
CA ILE A 59 5.53 -10.39 -25.97
C ILE A 59 6.32 -9.47 -25.03
N ALA A 60 7.11 -8.54 -25.57
CA ALA A 60 7.92 -7.62 -24.77
C ALA A 60 7.07 -6.73 -23.86
N SER A 61 5.99 -6.13 -24.39
CA SER A 61 5.06 -5.32 -23.59
C SER A 61 4.34 -6.14 -22.53
N SER A 62 3.91 -7.36 -22.85
CA SER A 62 3.26 -8.26 -21.88
C SER A 62 4.23 -8.70 -20.76
N LEU A 63 5.48 -9.02 -21.10
CA LEU A 63 6.51 -9.32 -20.09
C LEU A 63 6.76 -8.13 -19.16
N LEU A 64 6.82 -6.92 -19.71
CA LEU A 64 6.99 -5.72 -18.90
C LEU A 64 5.77 -5.47 -18.00
N ALA A 65 4.55 -5.69 -18.50
CA ALA A 65 3.31 -5.60 -17.71
C ALA A 65 3.32 -6.59 -16.53
N LEU A 66 3.76 -7.82 -16.77
CA LEU A 66 3.93 -8.83 -15.73
C LEU A 66 4.95 -8.37 -14.66
N ASN A 67 6.11 -7.86 -15.08
CA ASN A 67 7.12 -7.34 -14.16
C ASN A 67 6.59 -6.18 -13.31
N VAL A 68 5.91 -5.20 -13.94
CA VAL A 68 5.31 -4.06 -13.23
C VAL A 68 4.28 -4.52 -12.21
N SER A 69 3.47 -5.54 -12.55
CA SER A 69 2.50 -6.13 -11.62
C SER A 69 3.19 -6.71 -10.38
N VAL A 70 4.22 -7.55 -10.58
CA VAL A 70 4.97 -8.17 -9.48
C VAL A 70 5.65 -7.12 -8.60
N ILE A 71 6.35 -6.14 -9.20
CA ILE A 71 7.03 -5.08 -8.46
C ILE A 71 6.02 -4.25 -7.65
N SER A 72 4.86 -3.95 -8.24
CA SER A 72 3.79 -3.18 -7.56
C SER A 72 3.19 -3.96 -6.37
N ILE A 73 3.04 -5.28 -6.50
CA ILE A 73 2.63 -6.17 -5.41
C ILE A 73 3.67 -6.14 -4.27
N MET A 74 4.95 -6.32 -4.60
CA MET A 74 6.05 -6.30 -3.63
C MET A 74 6.16 -4.96 -2.91
N LEU A 75 6.01 -3.86 -3.65
CA LEU A 75 6.03 -2.51 -3.10
C LEU A 75 4.89 -2.33 -2.10
N MET A 76 3.66 -2.70 -2.47
CA MET A 76 2.50 -2.59 -1.59
C MET A 76 2.65 -3.47 -0.33
N ALA A 77 3.18 -4.68 -0.47
CA ALA A 77 3.47 -5.55 0.68
C ALA A 77 4.52 -4.93 1.62
N SER A 78 5.54 -4.29 1.05
CA SER A 78 6.58 -3.58 1.79
C SER A 78 6.02 -2.38 2.55
N HIS A 79 5.12 -1.59 1.92
CA HIS A 79 4.41 -0.50 2.58
C HIS A 79 3.56 -1.00 3.76
N ARG A 80 2.80 -2.09 3.57
CA ARG A 80 1.99 -2.68 4.64
C ARG A 80 2.84 -3.19 5.80
N LEU A 81 4.02 -3.73 5.52
CA LEU A 81 4.96 -4.14 6.56
C LEU A 81 5.55 -2.94 7.30
N ALA A 82 5.92 -1.88 6.58
CA ALA A 82 6.45 -0.64 7.18
C ALA A 82 5.42 0.01 8.11
N ALA A 83 4.17 0.15 7.66
CA ALA A 83 3.08 0.70 8.47
C ALA A 83 2.87 -0.09 9.77
N ARG A 84 2.89 -1.44 9.71
CA ARG A 84 2.78 -2.27 10.92
C ARG A 84 3.97 -2.11 11.87
N LYS A 85 5.18 -2.01 11.33
CA LYS A 85 6.40 -1.79 12.15
C LYS A 85 6.36 -0.43 12.83
N ASP A 86 5.89 0.60 12.15
CA ASP A 86 5.76 1.94 12.70
C ASP A 86 4.75 1.95 13.85
N VAL A 87 3.56 1.39 13.67
CA VAL A 87 2.56 1.28 14.76
C VAL A 87 3.12 0.55 15.99
N LEU A 88 3.78 -0.59 15.79
CA LEU A 88 4.38 -1.36 16.89
C LEU A 88 5.54 -0.61 17.57
N TRP A 89 6.31 0.17 16.83
CA TRP A 89 7.38 0.98 17.41
C TRP A 89 6.81 2.15 18.22
N LEU A 90 5.80 2.85 17.71
CA LEU A 90 5.13 3.95 18.44
C LEU A 90 4.44 3.45 19.71
N GLU A 91 3.74 2.31 19.65
CA GLU A 91 3.10 1.72 20.84
C GLU A 91 4.12 1.43 21.94
N ARG A 92 5.26 0.80 21.59
CA ARG A 92 6.34 0.54 22.55
C ARG A 92 6.96 1.81 23.09
N PHE A 93 7.13 2.81 22.24
CA PHE A 93 7.69 4.11 22.63
C PHE A 93 6.77 4.84 23.62
N GLU A 94 5.46 4.88 23.34
CA GLU A 94 4.44 5.46 24.21
C GLU A 94 4.36 4.75 25.58
N GLN A 95 4.45 3.42 25.58
CA GLN A 95 4.45 2.64 26.83
C GLN A 95 5.70 2.88 27.67
N ASN A 96 6.88 2.94 27.05
CA ASN A 96 8.15 3.02 27.76
C ASN A 96 8.50 4.44 28.24
N GLU A 97 8.31 5.46 27.41
CA GLU A 97 8.80 6.82 27.67
C GLU A 97 7.73 7.73 28.29
N LEU A 98 6.47 7.55 27.87
CA LEU A 98 5.37 8.41 28.31
C LEU A 98 4.50 7.78 29.41
N ALA A 99 4.64 6.47 29.67
CA ALA A 99 3.86 5.72 30.65
C ALA A 99 2.34 5.96 30.53
N VAL A 100 1.83 6.13 29.29
CA VAL A 100 0.45 6.56 29.01
C VAL A 100 -0.60 5.51 29.42
N GLY A 101 -0.19 4.30 29.76
CA GLY A 101 -1.10 3.21 30.10
C GLY A 101 -2.06 2.93 28.93
N THR A 102 -3.36 2.90 29.20
CA THR A 102 -4.40 2.63 28.18
C THR A 102 -4.81 3.85 27.36
N TRP A 103 -4.23 5.03 27.62
CA TRP A 103 -4.57 6.29 26.93
C TRP A 103 -3.60 6.64 25.79
N GLY A 104 -2.73 5.71 25.39
CA GLY A 104 -1.83 5.88 24.25
C GLY A 104 -2.61 6.19 22.97
N ALA A 105 -2.13 7.17 22.20
CA ALA A 105 -2.73 7.53 20.91
C ALA A 105 -2.53 6.41 19.88
N HIS A 106 -1.57 5.51 20.10
CA HIS A 106 -1.28 4.37 19.25
C HIS A 106 -1.33 3.07 20.07
N GLY A 107 -2.13 2.09 19.62
CA GLY A 107 -2.24 0.76 20.25
C GLY A 107 -3.66 0.19 20.24
N THR A 108 -3.86 -0.88 21.00
CA THR A 108 -5.12 -1.65 21.06
C THR A 108 -6.36 -0.83 21.43
N ALA A 109 -6.21 0.24 22.21
CA ALA A 109 -7.30 1.15 22.57
C ALA A 109 -7.85 1.91 21.35
N PHE A 110 -6.96 2.38 20.46
CA PHE A 110 -7.35 3.08 19.23
C PHE A 110 -7.87 2.10 18.17
N GLU A 111 -7.28 0.90 18.08
CA GLU A 111 -7.75 -0.18 17.19
C GLU A 111 -9.19 -0.61 17.55
N THR A 112 -9.50 -0.71 18.85
CA THR A 112 -10.85 -1.02 19.34
C THR A 112 -11.84 0.09 19.01
N GLN A 113 -11.41 1.37 19.05
CA GLN A 113 -12.28 2.50 18.74
C GLN A 113 -12.55 2.67 17.24
N GLN A 114 -11.59 2.30 16.38
CA GLN A 114 -11.80 2.21 14.93
C GLN A 114 -12.71 1.04 14.52
N ASP A 115 -12.63 -0.13 15.18
CA ASP A 115 -13.54 -1.26 14.88
C ASP A 115 -15.01 -0.96 15.25
N ILE A 116 -15.27 0.08 16.06
CA ILE A 116 -16.62 0.53 16.45
C ILE A 116 -17.14 1.66 15.53
N ALA A 117 -16.26 2.40 14.86
CA ALA A 117 -16.65 3.49 13.98
C ALA A 117 -17.07 2.95 12.61
N ASP A 118 -18.36 2.69 12.45
CA ASP A 118 -18.95 2.26 11.17
C ASP A 118 -18.68 3.32 10.09
N LEU A 119 -18.24 2.90 8.91
CA LEU A 119 -18.02 3.84 7.81
C LEU A 119 -19.38 4.43 7.42
N ASP A 120 -19.51 5.76 7.51
CA ASP A 120 -20.65 6.53 6.98
C ASP A 120 -20.61 6.58 5.43
N ALA A 121 -20.44 5.41 4.81
CA ALA A 121 -20.35 5.19 3.37
C ALA A 121 -21.60 4.44 2.85
N GLY A 122 -22.65 4.35 3.66
CA GLY A 122 -23.92 3.71 3.30
C GLY A 122 -23.76 2.29 2.77
N TRP A 123 -24.40 1.97 1.64
CA TRP A 123 -24.32 0.64 1.01
C TRP A 123 -22.88 0.26 0.60
N VAL A 124 -22.04 1.23 0.20
CA VAL A 124 -20.67 0.96 -0.24
C VAL A 124 -19.79 0.50 0.92
N GLY A 125 -20.04 1.02 2.14
CA GLY A 125 -19.34 0.59 3.36
C GLY A 125 -19.56 -0.89 3.68
N ASN A 126 -20.75 -1.42 3.36
CA ASN A 126 -21.08 -2.83 3.59
C ASN A 126 -20.58 -3.75 2.46
N LEU A 127 -20.37 -3.22 1.25
CA LEU A 127 -19.87 -3.99 0.09
C LEU A 127 -18.35 -4.07 0.05
N ILE A 128 -17.66 -3.01 0.47
CA ILE A 128 -16.19 -2.92 0.43
C ILE A 128 -15.70 -2.49 1.82
N PRO A 129 -15.54 -3.43 2.77
CA PRO A 129 -14.94 -3.11 4.05
C PRO A 129 -13.51 -2.59 3.80
N MET A 130 -13.22 -1.37 4.24
CA MET A 130 -11.93 -0.68 4.00
C MET A 130 -10.72 -1.50 4.47
N ARG A 131 -10.94 -2.41 5.43
CA ARG A 131 -10.00 -3.46 5.88
C ARG A 131 -9.40 -4.29 4.74
N GLN A 132 -10.11 -4.42 3.61
CA GLN A 132 -9.71 -5.24 2.47
C GLN A 132 -9.09 -4.45 1.30
N MET A 133 -8.90 -3.14 1.41
CA MET A 133 -8.36 -2.33 0.30
C MET A 133 -7.00 -2.87 -0.20
N PHE A 134 -6.15 -3.35 0.72
CA PHE A 134 -4.91 -4.05 0.37
C PHE A 134 -5.18 -5.34 -0.43
N THR A 135 -6.14 -6.16 -0.01
CA THR A 135 -6.48 -7.42 -0.69
C THR A 135 -7.01 -7.16 -2.09
N VAL A 136 -7.94 -6.20 -2.23
CA VAL A 136 -8.49 -5.78 -3.53
C VAL A 136 -7.39 -5.31 -4.47
N TRP A 137 -6.43 -4.54 -3.94
CA TRP A 137 -5.28 -4.06 -4.70
C TRP A 137 -4.40 -5.19 -5.22
N ILE A 138 -4.05 -6.14 -4.34
CA ILE A 138 -3.24 -7.31 -4.69
C ILE A 138 -3.96 -8.17 -5.73
N VAL A 139 -5.27 -8.40 -5.57
CA VAL A 139 -6.09 -9.15 -6.53
C VAL A 139 -6.10 -8.45 -7.89
N GLY A 140 -6.32 -7.12 -7.92
CA GLY A 140 -6.31 -6.34 -9.17
C GLY A 140 -4.99 -6.45 -9.92
N LEU A 141 -3.86 -6.28 -9.22
CA LEU A 141 -2.53 -6.44 -9.83
C LEU A 141 -2.28 -7.88 -10.29
N ALA A 142 -2.71 -8.88 -9.53
CA ALA A 142 -2.60 -10.28 -9.91
C ALA A 142 -3.40 -10.57 -11.19
N CYS A 143 -4.60 -10.00 -11.35
CA CYS A 143 -5.38 -10.11 -12.59
C CYS A 143 -4.62 -9.52 -13.80
N PHE A 144 -3.96 -8.37 -13.65
CA PHE A 144 -3.11 -7.83 -14.73
C PHE A 144 -1.94 -8.75 -15.05
N GLY A 145 -1.28 -9.33 -14.04
CA GLY A 145 -0.22 -10.32 -14.25
C GLY A 145 -0.71 -11.56 -15.02
N LEU A 146 -1.88 -12.09 -14.65
CA LEU A 146 -2.50 -13.21 -15.35
C LEU A 146 -2.89 -12.87 -16.79
N ALA A 147 -3.44 -11.67 -17.03
CA ALA A 147 -3.76 -11.20 -18.38
C ALA A 147 -2.50 -11.08 -19.26
N ALA A 148 -1.37 -10.65 -18.68
CA ALA A 148 -0.09 -10.59 -19.39
C ALA A 148 0.42 -11.99 -19.76
N VAL A 149 0.35 -12.96 -18.85
CA VAL A 149 0.69 -14.37 -19.13
C VAL A 149 -0.19 -14.92 -20.24
N PHE A 150 -1.50 -14.66 -20.17
CA PHE A 150 -2.45 -15.07 -21.21
C PHE A 150 -2.10 -14.50 -22.59
N MET A 151 -1.72 -13.21 -22.66
CA MET A 151 -1.31 -12.59 -23.92
C MET A 151 -0.04 -13.19 -24.50
N ILE A 152 0.95 -13.53 -23.65
CA ILE A 152 2.17 -14.20 -24.08
C ILE A 152 1.82 -15.57 -24.69
N LEU A 153 1.04 -16.38 -23.98
CA LEU A 153 0.62 -17.71 -24.45
C LEU A 153 -0.14 -17.64 -25.78
N ARG A 154 -1.12 -16.72 -25.87
CA ARG A 154 -1.88 -16.49 -27.10
C ARG A 154 -0.97 -16.12 -28.28
N THR A 155 0.01 -15.26 -28.04
CA THR A 155 0.93 -14.80 -29.10
C THR A 155 1.84 -15.94 -29.57
N LEU A 156 2.35 -16.76 -28.64
CA LEU A 156 3.16 -17.95 -28.97
C LEU A 156 2.38 -18.99 -29.78
N VAL A 157 1.12 -19.26 -29.40
CA VAL A 157 0.25 -20.18 -30.16
C VAL A 157 -0.05 -19.64 -31.57
N GLY A 158 -0.19 -18.32 -31.70
CA GLY A 158 -0.39 -17.67 -33.00
C GLY A 158 0.84 -17.74 -33.92
N LEU A 159 2.05 -17.75 -33.36
CA LEU A 159 3.30 -17.91 -34.11
C LEU A 159 3.57 -19.36 -34.55
N ALA A 160 3.01 -20.33 -33.82
CA ALA A 160 3.21 -21.76 -34.09
C ALA A 160 2.23 -22.34 -35.13
N ARG A 161 1.26 -21.54 -35.61
CA ARG A 161 0.31 -21.88 -36.67
C ARG A 161 0.71 -21.20 -37.97
#